data_AF-A0A9D2LZF7-F1
#
_entry.id   AF-A0A9D2LZF7-F1
#
_cell.length_a   1.000
_cell.length_b   1.000
_cell.length_c   1.000
_cell.angle_alpha   90.00
_cell.angle_beta   90.00
_cell.angle_gamma   90.00
#
_symmetry.space_group_name_H-M   'P 1'
#
loop_
_entity.id
_entity.type
_entity.pdbx_description
1 polymer ?
#
loop_
_entity_poly.entity_id
_entity_poly.type
_entity_poly.pdbx_seq_one_letter_code
_entity_poly.pdbx_strand_id
1 'polypeptide(L)'
;MTLPQNLETSSVNSPGFRVFLAAQVYCHSDSLFMNGMEVRALLLIAGDIHHIFPRAYLKKQGIDNRARYNQVANYIYLDTQVNKAIGDQAPCEYFGKVIQQCEVKAPVLGNIVDTELLKRNLDENCIPQAIHQMDFTNYEEFLSQRRYLMAAKMEEYYRSL
;
A
#
# COMPACT_ATOMS: atom_id res chain seq x y z
N MET A 1 -0.19 -8.31 23.83
CA MET A 1 0.16 -7.89 22.46
C MET A 1 -1.12 -7.75 21.66
N THR A 2 -1.32 -6.63 20.99
CA THR A 2 -2.46 -6.39 20.09
C THR A 2 -2.04 -6.65 18.64
N LEU A 3 -2.99 -6.97 17.75
CA LEU A 3 -2.70 -7.28 16.34
C LEU A 3 -1.91 -6.17 15.61
N PRO A 4 -2.16 -4.86 15.85
CA PRO A 4 -1.32 -3.79 15.29
C PRO A 4 0.14 -3.85 15.72
N GLN A 5 0.45 -4.25 16.97
CA GLN A 5 1.83 -4.37 17.45
C GLN A 5 2.60 -5.49 16.72
N ASN A 6 1.91 -6.54 16.29
CA ASN A 6 2.51 -7.60 15.48
C ASN A 6 2.91 -7.15 14.06
N LEU A 7 2.47 -5.95 13.64
CA LEU A 7 2.83 -5.30 12.37
C LEU A 7 3.92 -4.22 12.54
N GLU A 8 4.44 -4.00 13.74
CA GLU A 8 5.62 -3.14 13.98
C GLU A 8 6.91 -3.94 13.74
N THR A 9 7.18 -4.24 12.48
CA THR A 9 8.31 -5.08 12.09
C THR A 9 8.83 -4.71 10.71
N SER A 10 10.08 -5.07 10.43
CA SER A 10 10.72 -4.88 9.14
C SER A 10 10.76 -6.12 8.26
N SER A 11 10.27 -7.26 8.76
CA SER A 11 10.35 -8.54 8.08
C SER A 11 9.12 -8.79 7.21
N VAL A 12 9.34 -8.91 5.90
CA VAL A 12 8.33 -9.40 4.94
C VAL A 12 7.91 -10.85 5.22
N ASN A 13 8.69 -11.60 6.00
CA ASN A 13 8.37 -12.96 6.43
C ASN A 13 7.64 -12.99 7.78
N SER A 14 7.28 -11.84 8.35
CA SER A 14 6.55 -11.81 9.61
C SER A 14 5.18 -12.50 9.47
N PRO A 15 4.76 -13.29 10.48
CA PRO A 15 3.45 -13.94 10.45
C PRO A 15 2.30 -12.94 10.25
N GLY A 16 2.36 -11.77 10.90
CA GLY A 16 1.36 -10.71 10.76
C GLY A 16 1.21 -10.23 9.31
N PHE A 17 2.31 -9.93 8.63
CA PHE A 17 2.26 -9.50 7.23
C PHE A 17 1.76 -10.60 6.29
N ARG A 18 2.17 -11.86 6.51
CA ARG A 18 1.68 -13.00 5.72
C ARG A 18 0.18 -13.23 5.88
N VAL A 19 -0.35 -13.07 7.08
CA VAL A 19 -1.79 -13.15 7.34
C VAL A 19 -2.53 -12.00 6.66
N PHE A 20 -1.97 -10.78 6.66
CA PHE A 20 -2.53 -9.67 5.90
C PHE A 20 -2.59 -9.99 4.39
N LEU A 21 -1.52 -10.52 3.80
CA LEU A 21 -1.52 -10.94 2.39
C LEU A 21 -2.55 -12.06 2.14
N ALA A 22 -2.68 -13.02 3.05
CA ALA A 22 -3.70 -14.07 2.95
C ALA A 22 -5.12 -13.49 2.98
N ALA A 23 -5.38 -12.49 3.82
CA ALA A 23 -6.66 -11.77 3.85
C ALA A 23 -6.93 -11.05 2.50
N GLN A 24 -5.93 -10.37 1.93
CA GLN A 24 -6.07 -9.76 0.59
C GLN A 24 -6.38 -10.79 -0.50
N VAL A 25 -5.74 -11.96 -0.45
CA VAL A 25 -5.99 -13.07 -1.39
C VAL A 25 -7.39 -13.64 -1.20
N TYR A 26 -7.84 -13.84 0.03
CA TYR A 26 -9.18 -14.35 0.34
C TYR A 26 -10.27 -13.38 -0.14
N CYS A 27 -10.06 -12.07 0.05
CA CYS A 27 -10.98 -11.03 -0.37
C CYS A 27 -10.90 -10.67 -1.87
N HIS A 28 -10.10 -11.40 -2.67
CA HIS A 28 -9.88 -11.08 -4.09
C HIS A 28 -9.47 -9.61 -4.34
N SER A 29 -8.70 -9.03 -3.42
CA SER A 29 -8.30 -7.62 -3.51
C SER A 29 -7.39 -7.36 -4.71
N ASP A 30 -7.70 -6.31 -5.47
CA ASP A 30 -6.86 -5.88 -6.57
C ASP A 30 -5.60 -5.16 -6.07
N SER A 31 -4.52 -5.23 -6.84
CA SER A 31 -3.31 -4.46 -6.59
C SER A 31 -3.59 -2.95 -6.67
N LEU A 32 -2.80 -2.15 -5.97
CA LEU A 32 -2.97 -0.71 -5.93
C LEU A 32 -2.91 -0.10 -7.34
N PHE A 33 -3.88 0.76 -7.64
CA PHE A 33 -4.10 1.43 -8.94
C PHE A 33 -4.54 0.53 -10.09
N MET A 34 -4.77 -0.76 -9.82
CA MET A 34 -5.23 -1.73 -10.80
C MET A 34 -6.67 -2.15 -10.50
N ASN A 35 -7.41 -2.44 -11.56
CA ASN A 35 -8.71 -3.09 -11.55
C ASN A 35 -8.62 -4.34 -12.43
N GLY A 36 -8.91 -5.51 -11.86
CA GLY A 36 -8.78 -6.82 -12.51
C GLY A 36 -7.37 -7.44 -12.44
N MET A 37 -6.52 -6.99 -11.50
CA MET A 37 -5.22 -7.59 -11.23
C MET A 37 -5.08 -7.85 -9.73
N GLU A 38 -5.49 -9.03 -9.30
CA GLU A 38 -5.47 -9.43 -7.90
C GLU A 38 -4.05 -9.49 -7.31
N VAL A 39 -3.92 -9.15 -6.02
CA VAL A 39 -2.69 -9.36 -5.23
C VAL A 39 -2.22 -10.82 -5.32
N ARG A 40 -3.15 -11.78 -5.40
CA ARG A 40 -2.84 -13.21 -5.60
C ARG A 40 -1.97 -13.45 -6.83
N ALA A 41 -2.28 -12.83 -7.96
CA ALA A 41 -1.54 -13.01 -9.20
C ALA A 41 -0.10 -12.48 -9.05
N LEU A 42 0.05 -11.33 -8.40
CA LEU A 42 1.36 -10.74 -8.12
C LEU A 42 2.22 -11.61 -7.21
N LEU A 43 1.64 -12.25 -6.20
CA LEU A 43 2.37 -13.16 -5.31
C LEU A 43 2.88 -14.42 -6.03
N LEU A 44 2.18 -14.90 -7.06
CA LEU A 44 2.51 -16.13 -7.78
C LEU A 44 3.47 -15.94 -8.96
N ILE A 45 3.37 -14.80 -9.65
CA ILE A 45 4.08 -14.59 -10.92
C ILE A 45 5.42 -13.89 -10.69
N ALA A 46 5.40 -12.65 -10.16
CA ALA A 46 6.55 -11.87 -9.66
C ALA A 46 6.18 -10.37 -9.54
N GLY A 47 5.18 -10.02 -8.74
CA GLY A 47 4.96 -8.62 -8.38
C GLY A 47 6.08 -8.08 -7.50
N ASP A 48 6.31 -6.77 -7.57
CA ASP A 48 7.36 -6.12 -6.80
C ASP A 48 6.82 -5.60 -5.47
N ILE A 49 7.60 -5.76 -4.40
CA ILE A 49 7.33 -5.05 -3.15
C ILE A 49 7.80 -3.60 -3.33
N HIS A 50 6.85 -2.68 -3.19
CA HIS A 50 7.10 -1.24 -3.18
C HIS A 50 6.97 -0.69 -1.75
N HIS A 51 7.80 0.31 -1.43
CA HIS A 51 7.61 1.13 -0.24
C HIS A 51 6.67 2.27 -0.58
N ILE A 52 5.46 2.29 -0.03
CA ILE A 52 4.45 3.34 -0.28
C ILE A 52 5.04 4.74 -0.08
N PHE A 53 5.85 4.92 0.96
CA PHE A 53 6.80 6.02 1.05
C PHE A 53 8.16 5.51 0.57
N PRO A 54 8.61 5.88 -0.65
CA PRO A 54 9.81 5.29 -1.22
C PRO A 54 11.05 5.49 -0.35
N ARG A 55 11.88 4.45 -0.25
CA ARG A 55 13.08 4.48 0.59
C ARG A 55 14.01 5.64 0.25
N ALA A 56 14.26 5.89 -1.04
CA ALA A 56 15.16 6.97 -1.44
C ALA A 56 14.57 8.36 -1.16
N TYR A 57 13.25 8.51 -1.29
CA TYR A 57 12.53 9.71 -0.85
C TYR A 57 12.72 9.96 0.64
N LEU A 58 12.43 8.97 1.49
CA LEU A 58 12.58 9.08 2.95
C LEU A 58 14.02 9.42 3.38
N LYS A 59 15.02 8.80 2.74
CA LYS A 59 16.44 9.10 2.99
C LYS A 59 16.79 10.54 2.67
N LYS A 60 16.32 11.08 1.53
CA LYS A 60 16.56 12.49 1.13
C LYS A 60 15.96 13.48 2.13
N GLN A 61 14.88 13.10 2.83
CA GLN A 61 14.24 13.91 3.86
C GLN A 61 14.81 13.68 5.27
N GLY A 62 15.94 12.97 5.40
CA GLY A 62 16.63 12.76 6.68
C GLY A 62 16.19 11.53 7.47
N ILE A 63 15.27 10.70 6.96
CA ILE A 63 14.86 9.43 7.57
C ILE A 63 15.77 8.30 7.03
N ASP A 64 17.07 8.36 7.36
CA ASP A 64 18.06 7.37 6.95
C ASP A 64 18.32 6.30 8.02
N ASN A 65 17.23 5.69 8.50
CA ASN A 65 17.31 4.53 9.40
C ASN A 65 16.62 3.34 8.74
N ARG A 66 17.38 2.26 8.54
CA ARG A 66 16.88 1.05 7.88
C ARG A 66 15.67 0.43 8.54
N ALA A 67 15.64 0.36 9.87
CA ALA A 67 14.50 -0.17 10.58
C ALA A 67 13.26 0.73 10.44
N ARG A 68 13.45 2.05 10.27
CA ARG A 68 12.33 2.99 10.10
C ARG A 68 11.70 2.94 8.71
N TYR A 69 12.48 2.96 7.64
CA TYR A 69 11.90 2.94 6.29
C TYR A 69 11.43 1.54 5.86
N ASN A 70 12.05 0.47 6.38
CA ASN A 70 11.62 -0.91 6.12
C ASN A 70 10.56 -1.32 7.15
N GLN A 71 9.38 -0.72 7.12
CA GLN A 71 8.25 -1.16 7.96
C GLN A 71 7.29 -1.96 7.09
N VAL A 72 6.72 -3.06 7.60
CA VAL A 72 5.74 -3.85 6.84
C VAL A 72 4.50 -3.04 6.49
N ALA A 73 4.10 -2.11 7.36
CA ALA A 73 3.05 -1.13 7.07
C ALA A 73 3.45 -0.11 6.01
N ASN A 74 4.70 -0.09 5.53
CA ASN A 74 5.13 0.67 4.36
C ASN A 74 5.17 -0.20 3.08
N TYR A 75 4.96 -1.51 3.15
CA TYR A 75 5.05 -2.40 1.99
C TYR A 75 3.72 -2.63 1.28
N ILE A 76 3.78 -2.76 -0.03
CA ILE A 76 2.67 -3.18 -0.87
C ILE A 76 3.18 -3.95 -2.10
N TYR A 77 2.39 -4.89 -2.62
CA TYR A 77 2.68 -5.56 -3.89
C TYR A 77 2.07 -4.79 -5.05
N LEU A 78 2.90 -4.43 -6.02
CA LEU A 78 2.52 -3.72 -7.23
C LEU A 78 2.84 -4.52 -8.48
N ASP A 79 2.08 -4.25 -9.54
CA ASP A 79 2.53 -4.54 -10.89
C ASP A 79 3.90 -3.87 -11.16
N THR A 80 4.79 -4.57 -11.85
CA THR A 80 6.16 -4.09 -12.11
C THR A 80 6.19 -2.80 -12.93
N GLN A 81 5.25 -2.58 -13.86
CA GLN A 81 5.20 -1.34 -14.64
C GLN A 81 4.74 -0.17 -13.77
N VAL A 82 3.72 -0.39 -12.93
CA VAL A 82 3.26 0.59 -11.94
C VAL A 82 4.37 0.95 -10.96
N ASN A 83 5.06 -0.05 -10.42
CA ASN A 83 6.19 0.14 -9.52
C ASN A 83 7.30 1.02 -10.15
N LYS A 84 7.67 0.73 -11.40
CA LYS A 84 8.67 1.52 -12.15
C LYS A 84 8.20 2.96 -12.41
N ALA A 85 6.91 3.16 -12.71
CA ALA A 85 6.35 4.47 -12.99
C ALA A 85 6.26 5.36 -11.74
N ILE A 86 6.05 4.79 -10.55
CA ILE A 86 6.10 5.52 -9.27
C ILE A 86 7.54 5.92 -8.93
N GLY A 87 8.49 4.99 -9.03
CA GLY A 87 9.89 5.27 -8.70
C GLY A 87 10.08 5.76 -7.25
N ASP A 88 10.74 6.92 -7.10
CA ASP A 88 11.06 7.53 -5.80
C ASP A 88 10.14 8.70 -5.42
N GLN A 89 8.96 8.80 -6.03
CA GLN A 89 8.06 9.93 -5.80
C GLN A 89 7.41 9.91 -4.41
N ALA A 90 7.13 11.09 -3.85
CA ALA A 90 6.39 11.18 -2.59
C ALA A 90 4.94 10.67 -2.78
N PRO A 91 4.29 10.12 -1.73
CA PRO A 91 2.90 9.68 -1.81
C PRO A 91 1.97 10.77 -2.34
N CYS A 92 2.04 11.99 -1.79
CA CYS A 92 1.23 13.10 -2.28
C CYS A 92 1.40 13.40 -3.77
N GLU A 93 2.59 13.17 -4.34
CA GLU A 93 2.83 13.37 -5.76
C GLU A 93 2.18 12.29 -6.63
N TYR A 94 2.48 11.01 -6.39
CA TYR A 94 2.01 9.96 -7.29
C TYR A 94 0.54 9.59 -7.05
N PHE A 95 0.04 9.65 -5.81
CA PHE A 95 -1.41 9.54 -5.58
C PHE A 95 -2.16 10.75 -6.13
N GLY A 96 -1.58 11.95 -6.06
CA GLY A 96 -2.13 13.15 -6.70
C GLY A 96 -2.31 12.97 -8.21
N LYS A 97 -1.33 12.35 -8.89
CA LYS A 97 -1.46 11.98 -10.32
C LYS A 97 -2.66 11.05 -10.56
N VAL A 98 -2.86 10.03 -9.73
CA VAL A 98 -3.99 9.09 -9.90
C VAL A 98 -5.33 9.78 -9.64
N ILE A 99 -5.41 10.69 -8.67
CA ILE A 99 -6.62 11.51 -8.47
C ILE A 99 -6.91 12.34 -9.72
N GLN A 100 -5.91 13.06 -10.23
CA GLN A 100 -6.04 13.85 -11.45
C GLN A 100 -6.47 12.97 -12.63
N GLN A 101 -5.90 11.77 -12.76
CA GLN A 101 -6.25 10.81 -13.82
C GLN A 101 -7.72 10.35 -13.72
N CYS A 102 -8.28 10.26 -12.51
CA CYS A 102 -9.70 9.97 -12.30
C CYS A 102 -10.61 11.15 -12.64
N GLU A 103 -10.12 12.39 -12.51
CA GLU A 103 -10.85 13.60 -12.90
C GLU A 103 -10.89 13.78 -14.43
N VAL A 104 -9.74 13.63 -15.09
CA VAL A 104 -9.61 13.85 -16.54
C VAL A 104 -9.88 12.60 -17.39
N LYS A 105 -10.09 11.45 -16.74
CA LYS A 105 -10.32 10.14 -17.39
C LYS A 105 -9.20 9.68 -18.34
N ALA A 106 -7.95 10.07 -18.05
CA ALA A 106 -6.78 9.70 -18.84
C ALA A 106 -5.75 9.00 -17.94
N PRO A 107 -5.56 7.67 -18.06
CA PRO A 107 -4.69 6.93 -17.15
C PRO A 107 -3.21 7.26 -17.40
N VAL A 108 -2.48 7.51 -16.31
CA VAL A 108 -1.02 7.72 -16.32
C VAL A 108 -0.29 6.72 -15.42
N LEU A 109 -0.98 6.20 -14.39
CA LEU A 109 -0.45 5.20 -13.47
C LEU A 109 -1.53 4.16 -13.17
N GLY A 110 -1.27 2.90 -13.51
CA GLY A 110 -2.27 1.83 -13.44
C GLY A 110 -3.42 2.05 -14.44
N ASN A 111 -4.59 1.47 -14.16
CA ASN A 111 -5.74 1.51 -15.07
C ASN A 111 -7.03 2.08 -14.44
N ILE A 112 -7.01 2.47 -13.16
CA ILE A 112 -8.17 3.07 -12.49
C ILE A 112 -8.34 4.52 -12.92
N VAL A 113 -9.48 4.85 -13.55
CA VAL A 113 -9.87 6.22 -13.93
C VAL A 113 -11.20 6.65 -13.30
N ASP A 114 -11.70 5.89 -12.33
CA ASP A 114 -12.93 6.18 -11.62
C ASP A 114 -12.66 6.44 -10.14
N THR A 115 -13.22 7.53 -9.61
CA THR A 115 -12.94 7.99 -8.24
C THR A 115 -13.49 7.03 -7.19
N GLU A 116 -14.65 6.43 -7.40
CA GLU A 116 -15.24 5.48 -6.44
C GLU A 116 -14.52 4.13 -6.49
N LEU A 117 -14.09 3.71 -7.68
CA LEU A 117 -13.19 2.56 -7.82
C LEU A 117 -11.83 2.80 -7.14
N LEU A 118 -11.25 4.01 -7.27
CA LEU A 118 -10.01 4.35 -6.58
C LEU A 118 -10.17 4.26 -5.06
N LYS A 119 -11.23 4.86 -4.49
CA LYS A 119 -11.50 4.80 -3.05
C LYS A 119 -11.59 3.35 -2.55
N ARG A 120 -12.32 2.50 -3.26
CA ARG A 120 -12.42 1.06 -2.95
C ARG A 120 -11.07 0.35 -3.03
N ASN A 121 -10.28 0.62 -4.08
CA ASN A 121 -8.95 0.05 -4.23
C ASN A 121 -7.99 0.48 -3.10
N LEU A 122 -8.12 1.71 -2.58
CA LEU A 122 -7.39 2.14 -1.38
C LEU A 122 -7.82 1.36 -0.14
N ASP A 123 -9.12 1.17 0.08
CA ASP A 123 -9.65 0.39 1.21
C ASP A 123 -9.22 -1.09 1.15
N GLU A 124 -9.29 -1.71 -0.03
CA GLU A 124 -8.83 -3.07 -0.29
C GLU A 124 -7.33 -3.27 0.03
N ASN A 125 -6.53 -2.22 -0.15
CA ASN A 125 -5.09 -2.22 0.12
C ASN A 125 -4.71 -1.63 1.49
N CYS A 126 -5.71 -1.32 2.32
CA CYS A 126 -5.56 -0.70 3.64
C CYS A 126 -4.73 0.60 3.58
N ILE A 127 -4.96 1.41 2.56
CA ILE A 127 -4.31 2.72 2.38
C ILE A 127 -5.25 3.80 2.94
N PRO A 128 -4.79 4.69 3.83
CA PRO A 128 -5.60 5.81 4.28
C PRO A 128 -6.07 6.69 3.11
N GLN A 129 -7.35 7.06 3.09
CA GLN A 129 -7.93 7.87 2.00
C GLN A 129 -7.23 9.23 1.81
N ALA A 130 -6.65 9.78 2.89
CA ALA A 130 -5.89 11.03 2.87
C ALA A 130 -4.44 10.89 2.37
N ILE A 131 -4.00 9.71 1.89
CA ILE A 131 -2.62 9.46 1.46
C ILE A 131 -2.09 10.44 0.42
N HIS A 132 -2.97 10.98 -0.42
CA HIS A 132 -2.65 11.98 -1.44
C HIS A 132 -2.24 13.35 -0.86
N GLN A 133 -2.43 13.56 0.44
CA GLN A 133 -2.05 14.77 1.16
C GLN A 133 -0.79 14.56 2.00
N MET A 134 -0.26 13.33 2.04
CA MET A 134 0.82 12.95 2.95
C MET A 134 2.19 13.06 2.28
N ASP A 135 3.08 13.77 2.94
CA ASP A 135 4.52 13.79 2.65
C ASP A 135 5.31 13.16 3.81
N PHE A 136 6.65 13.21 3.76
CA PHE A 136 7.51 12.60 4.79
C PHE A 136 7.19 13.05 6.22
N THR A 137 6.60 14.23 6.44
CA THR A 137 6.22 14.70 7.77
C THR A 137 5.11 13.86 8.39
N ASN A 138 4.27 13.23 7.57
CA ASN A 138 3.17 12.35 8.00
C ASN A 138 3.59 10.88 8.12
N TYR A 139 4.86 10.52 7.91
CA TYR A 139 5.26 9.12 7.76
C TYR A 139 4.88 8.24 8.97
N GLU A 140 5.12 8.70 10.19
CA GLU A 140 4.78 7.94 11.40
C GLU A 140 3.27 7.82 11.62
N GLU A 141 2.51 8.87 11.28
CA GLU A 141 1.06 8.86 11.32
C GLU A 141 0.50 7.86 10.31
N PHE A 142 1.00 7.88 9.07
CA PHE A 142 0.65 6.92 8.03
C PHE A 142 0.88 5.48 8.50
N LEU A 143 2.06 5.19 9.05
CA LEU A 143 2.39 3.85 9.54
C LEU A 143 1.40 3.38 10.61
N SER A 144 1.04 4.26 11.54
CA SER A 144 0.06 3.97 12.60
C SER A 144 -1.34 3.69 12.02
N GLN A 145 -1.83 4.57 11.15
CA GLN A 145 -3.15 4.42 10.52
C GLN A 145 -3.22 3.15 9.68
N ARG A 146 -2.20 2.87 8.86
CA ARG A 146 -2.16 1.68 8.01
C ARG A 146 -2.11 0.40 8.82
N ARG A 147 -1.34 0.34 9.92
CA ARG A 147 -1.35 -0.83 10.83
C ARG A 147 -2.74 -1.11 11.38
N TYR A 148 -3.50 -0.08 11.74
CA TYR A 148 -4.87 -0.24 12.21
C TYR A 148 -5.79 -0.81 11.12
N LEU A 149 -5.74 -0.27 9.90
CA LEU A 149 -6.53 -0.75 8.76
C LEU A 149 -6.17 -2.20 8.40
N MET A 150 -4.88 -2.54 8.36
CA MET A 150 -4.41 -3.90 8.12
C MET A 150 -4.93 -4.87 9.19
N ALA A 151 -4.86 -4.49 10.47
CA ALA A 151 -5.36 -5.30 11.57
C ALA A 151 -6.87 -5.53 11.46
N ALA A 152 -7.65 -4.51 11.10
CA ALA A 152 -9.09 -4.65 10.90
C ALA A 152 -9.42 -5.63 9.77
N LYS A 153 -8.72 -5.56 8.62
CA LYS A 153 -8.88 -6.52 7.52
C LYS A 153 -8.52 -7.94 7.94
N MET A 154 -7.43 -8.11 8.69
CA MET A 154 -7.04 -9.42 9.21
C MET A 154 -8.11 -9.98 10.17
N GLU A 155 -8.69 -9.13 11.03
CA GLU A 155 -9.77 -9.53 11.94
C GLU A 155 -11.02 -9.97 11.18
N GLU A 156 -11.43 -9.21 10.15
CA GLU A 156 -12.54 -9.58 9.27
C GLU A 156 -12.30 -10.95 8.61
N TYR A 157 -11.11 -11.14 8.04
CA TYR A 157 -10.71 -12.43 7.47
C TYR A 157 -10.79 -13.58 8.48
N TYR A 158 -10.29 -13.39 9.70
CA TYR A 158 -10.38 -14.42 10.74
C TYR A 158 -11.83 -14.74 11.13
N ARG A 159 -12.74 -13.76 11.09
CA ARG A 159 -14.15 -13.94 11.41
C ARG A 159 -14.95 -14.62 10.29
N SER A 160 -14.43 -14.64 9.06
CA SER A 160 -15.06 -15.28 7.90
C SER A 160 -14.62 -16.73 7.66
N LEU A 161 -13.67 -17.25 8.45
CA LEU A 161 -13.25 -18.66 8.43
C LEU A 161 -14.17 -19.54 9.27
#